data_AF-A0A0E0UWB8-F1
#
_entry.id   AF-A0A0E0UWB8-F1
#
_cell.length_a   1.000
_cell.length_b   1.000
_cell.length_c   1.000
_cell.angle_alpha   90.00
_cell.angle_beta   90.00
_cell.angle_gamma   90.00
#
_symmetry.space_group_name_H-M   'P 1'
#
loop_
_entity.id
_entity.type
_entity.pdbx_description
1 polymer ?
#
loop_
_entity_poly.entity_id
_entity_poly.type
_entity_poly.pdbx_seq_one_letter_code
_entity_poly.pdbx_strand_id
1 'polypeptide(L)' 'MTLREALEKHTRYIMFCGMCECGEAKYDLIVDGDLMYPPVHESTILEVNPELLEAK' A
#
# COMPACT_ATOMS: atom_id res chain seq x y z
N MET A 1 -5.81 -4.47 -13.11
CA MET A 1 -4.50 -4.35 -12.43
C MET A 1 -4.51 -5.27 -11.23
N THR A 2 -3.44 -6.02 -11.02
CA THR A 2 -3.26 -6.84 -9.82
C THR A 2 -2.67 -6.02 -8.67
N LEU A 3 -2.82 -6.48 -7.43
CA LEU A 3 -2.21 -5.83 -6.26
C LEU A 3 -0.68 -5.73 -6.38
N ARG A 4 -0.04 -6.81 -6.87
CA ARG A 4 1.41 -6.84 -7.09
C ARG A 4 1.86 -5.78 -8.09
N GLU A 5 1.19 -5.68 -9.24
CA GLU A 5 1.49 -4.63 -10.23
C GLU A 5 1.26 -3.22 -9.67
N ALA A 6 0.22 -3.03 -8.85
CA ALA A 6 -0.04 -1.74 -8.21
C ALA A 6 1.12 -1.33 -7.29
N LEU A 7 1.58 -2.23 -6.43
CA LEU A 7 2.69 -1.99 -5.48
C LEU A 7 4.04 -1.83 -6.18
N GLU A 8 4.30 -2.58 -7.25
CA GLU A 8 5.59 -2.55 -7.95
C GLU A 8 5.73 -1.35 -8.90
N LYS A 9 4.66 -0.89 -9.54
CA LYS A 9 4.76 0.00 -10.71
C LYS A 9 3.94 1.27 -10.68
N HIS A 10 2.84 1.30 -9.93
CA HIS A 10 1.84 2.37 -10.05
C HIS A 10 1.64 3.18 -8.76
N THR A 11 1.99 2.62 -7.60
CA THR A 11 1.84 3.31 -6.31
C THR A 11 2.88 4.42 -6.19
N ARG A 12 2.42 5.66 -6.02
CA ARG A 12 3.28 6.84 -5.86
C ARG A 12 3.61 7.09 -4.40
N TYR A 13 2.62 6.93 -3.54
CA TYR A 13 2.77 7.00 -2.09
C TYR A 13 1.63 6.22 -1.42
N ILE A 14 1.83 5.91 -0.15
CA ILE A 14 0.86 5.19 0.67
C ILE A 14 0.40 6.10 1.82
N MET A 15 -0.83 5.88 2.27
CA MET A 15 -1.39 6.62 3.40
C MET A 15 -1.85 5.64 4.47
N PHE A 16 -1.46 5.86 5.72
CA PHE A 16 -1.92 5.03 6.83
C PHE A 16 -3.44 5.17 7.00
N CYS A 17 -4.15 4.05 6.92
CA CYS A 17 -5.61 3.97 6.95
C CYS A 17 -6.15 3.48 8.30
N GLY A 18 -5.31 2.79 9.08
CA GLY A 18 -5.68 2.27 10.40
C GLY A 18 -5.10 0.90 10.68
N MET A 19 -5.65 0.25 11.70
CA MET A 19 -5.27 -1.10 12.11
C MET A 19 -6.36 -2.10 11.71
N CYS A 20 -5.95 -3.26 11.22
CA CYS A 20 -6.81 -4.41 11.02
C CYS A 20 -7.20 -5.05 12.36
N GLU A 21 -8.29 -5.81 12.39
CA GLU A 21 -8.70 -6.59 13.57
C GLU A 21 -7.63 -7.61 14.01
N CYS A 22 -6.76 -8.05 13.10
CA CYS A 22 -5.61 -8.90 13.41
C CYS A 22 -4.43 -8.15 14.05
N GLY A 23 -4.53 -6.84 14.26
CA GLY A 23 -3.47 -6.00 14.83
C GLY A 23 -2.43 -5.51 13.82
N GLU A 24 -2.65 -5.73 12.53
CA GLU A 24 -1.74 -5.31 11.46
C GLU A 24 -2.11 -3.93 10.90
N ALA A 25 -1.12 -3.08 10.61
CA ALA A 25 -1.36 -1.79 9.97
C ALA A 25 -1.85 -1.96 8.52
N LYS A 26 -2.76 -1.08 8.11
CA LYS A 26 -3.29 -0.99 6.75
C LYS A 26 -2.96 0.36 6.13
N TYR A 27 -2.69 0.34 4.84
CA TYR A 27 -2.37 1.51 4.06
C TYR A 27 -3.19 1.58 2.79
N ASP A 28 -3.73 2.76 2.49
CA ASP A 28 -4.30 3.05 1.19
C ASP A 28 -3.18 3.31 0.18
N LEU A 29 -3.33 2.74 -1.02
CA LEU A 29 -2.38 2.98 -2.11
C LEU A 29 -2.91 4.10 -2.99
N ILE A 30 -2.12 5.17 -3.12
CA ILE A 30 -2.40 6.22 -4.09
C ILE A 30 -1.63 5.88 -5.36
N VAL A 31 -2.37 5.45 -6.38
CA VAL A 31 -1.81 5.05 -7.68
C VAL A 31 -1.94 6.16 -8.72
N ASP A 32 -1.38 5.95 -9.90
CA ASP A 32 -1.46 6.88 -11.02
C ASP A 32 -2.89 7.41 -11.27
N GLY A 33 -2.98 8.73 -11.53
CA GLY A 33 -4.26 9.42 -11.73
C GLY A 33 -5.02 9.73 -10.43
N ASP A 34 -4.34 9.72 -9.29
CA ASP A 34 -4.90 9.97 -7.95
C ASP A 34 -6.06 9.02 -7.61
N LEU A 35 -6.02 7.81 -8.18
CA LEU A 35 -6.95 6.75 -7.87
C LEU A 35 -6.50 6.02 -6.60
N MET A 36 -7.50 5.56 -5.83
CA MET A 36 -7.28 4.89 -4.56
C MET A 36 -7.54 3.40 -4.72
N TYR A 37 -6.54 2.58 -4.40
CA TYR A 37 -6.71 1.13 -4.32
C TYR A 37 -7.20 0.74 -2.92
N PRO A 38 -7.94 -0.38 -2.74
CA PRO A 38 -8.33 -0.86 -1.41
C PRO A 38 -7.15 -0.96 -0.42
N PRO A 39 -7.40 -0.75 0.89
CA PRO A 39 -6.34 -0.80 1.89
C PRO A 39 -5.62 -2.14 1.91
N VAL A 40 -4.29 -2.08 1.98
CA VAL A 40 -3.39 -3.23 1.94
C VAL A 40 -2.67 -3.36 3.27
N HIS A 41 -2.45 -4.59 3.69
CA HIS A 41 -1.70 -4.93 4.90
C HIS A 41 -0.21 -4.56 4.77
N GLU A 42 0.38 -4.06 5.86
CA GLU A 42 1.80 -3.67 5.91
C GLU A 42 2.73 -4.80 5.48
N SER A 43 2.49 -6.05 5.90
CA SER A 43 3.29 -7.21 5.52
C SER A 43 3.33 -7.44 4.02
N THR A 44 2.20 -7.21 3.32
CA THR A 44 2.13 -7.36 1.86
C THR A 44 2.95 -6.29 1.16
N ILE A 45 2.95 -5.06 1.70
CA ILE A 45 3.80 -3.97 1.18
C ILE A 45 5.27 -4.30 1.42
N LEU A 46 5.64 -4.76 2.63
CA LEU A 46 7.00 -5.18 2.97
C LEU A 46 7.52 -6.31 2.07
N GLU A 47 6.66 -7.26 1.70
CA GLU A 47 7.03 -8.37 0.82
C GLU A 47 7.29 -7.92 -0.62
N VAL A 48 6.50 -6.95 -1.13
CA VAL A 48 6.49 -6.60 -2.54
C VAL A 48 7.33 -5.35 -2.84
N ASN A 49 7.16 -4.28 -2.06
CA ASN A 49 7.86 -3.02 -2.23
C ASN A 49 8.00 -2.27 -0.88
N PRO A 50 8.98 -2.67 -0.02
CA PRO A 50 9.15 -2.11 1.31
C PRO A 50 9.53 -0.61 1.30
N GLU A 51 10.14 -0.11 0.23
CA GLU A 51 10.55 1.30 0.10
C GLU A 51 9.35 2.27 0.21
N LEU A 52 8.14 1.81 -0.13
CA LEU A 52 6.92 2.60 0.02
C LEU A 52 6.63 2.99 1.48
N LEU A 53 7.09 2.20 2.45
CA LEU A 53 6.91 2.48 3.88
C LEU A 53 7.97 3.43 4.43
N GLU A 54 9.13 3.53 3.79
CA GLU A 54 10.23 4.41 4.17
C GLU A 54 10.03 5.85 3.66
N ALA A 55 9.25 6.01 2.57
CA ALA A 55 8.94 7.31 1.97
C ALA A 55 7.92 8.18 2.74
N LYS A 56 7.72 7.91 4.04
CA LYS A 56 6.81 8.65 4.94
C LYS A 56 7.31 10.02 5.34
#